data_AF-A0A965EJ52-F1
#
_entry.id   AF-A0A965EJ52-F1
#
_cell.length_a   1.000
_cell.length_b   1.000
_cell.length_c   1.000
_cell.angle_alpha   90.00
_cell.angle_beta   90.00
_cell.angle_gamma   90.00
#
_symmetry.space_group_name_H-M   'P 1'
#
loop_
_entity.id
_entity.type
_entity.pdbx_description
1 polymer ?
#
loop_
_entity_poly.entity_id
_entity_poly.type
_entity_poly.pdbx_seq_one_letter_code
_entity_poly.pdbx_strand_id
1 'polypeptide(L)' 'MPSPRDMIDDKPDENLFRVHRAAFTDPEIFDREMAQIFDRTWLYIGHESQLPNHGDYLATRLGRHPVFAMR' A
#
# COMPACT_ATOMS: atom_id res chain seq x y z
N MET A 1 20.14 4.72 6.14
CA MET A 1 18.77 4.45 6.61
C MET A 1 18.82 3.41 7.71
N PRO A 2 17.94 3.48 8.72
CA PRO A 2 17.84 2.40 9.69
C PRO A 2 17.37 1.13 8.96
N SER A 3 17.85 -0.04 9.36
CA SER A 3 17.39 -1.27 8.71
C SER A 3 15.92 -1.52 9.07
N PRO A 4 15.17 -2.34 8.30
CA PRO A 4 13.78 -2.67 8.64
C PRO A 4 13.61 -3.21 10.07
N ARG A 5 14.63 -3.88 10.62
CA ARG A 5 14.61 -4.38 12.00
C ARG A 5 14.73 -3.28 13.05
N ASP A 6 15.26 -2.12 12.69
CA ASP A 6 15.46 -0.98 13.58
C ASP A 6 14.27 0.01 13.50
N MET A 7 13.25 -0.30 12.71
CA MET A 7 12.07 0.56 12.50
C MET A 7 11.03 0.44 13.61
N ILE A 8 11.04 -0.66 14.38
CA ILE A 8 10.04 -0.96 15.41
C ILE A 8 10.77 -1.18 16.74
N ASP A 9 10.43 -0.40 17.75
CA ASP A 9 10.82 -0.63 19.14
C ASP A 9 9.60 -1.24 19.86
N ASP A 10 9.64 -2.57 20.04
CA ASP A 10 8.60 -3.35 20.69
C ASP A 10 9.15 -3.90 22.02
N LYS A 11 8.80 -3.23 23.13
CA LYS A 11 9.18 -3.59 24.50
C LYS A 11 7.91 -3.79 25.33
N PRO A 12 7.28 -4.98 25.26
CA PRO A 12 6.01 -5.25 25.93
C PRO A 12 6.11 -5.14 27.45
N ASP A 13 7.25 -5.51 28.05
CA ASP A 13 7.49 -5.41 29.50
C ASP A 13 7.46 -3.96 30.01
N GLU A 14 7.76 -3.00 29.14
CA GLU A 14 7.74 -1.56 29.43
C GLU A 14 6.45 -0.88 28.94
N ASN A 15 5.49 -1.66 28.40
CA ASN A 15 4.31 -1.16 27.68
C ASN A 15 4.67 -0.14 26.57
N LEU A 16 5.77 -0.39 25.86
CA LEU A 16 6.31 0.53 24.87
C LEU A 16 6.26 -0.09 23.47
N PHE A 17 5.53 0.55 22.57
CA PHE A 17 5.57 0.25 21.15
C PHE A 17 5.77 1.54 20.36
N ARG A 18 6.85 1.63 19.59
CA ARG A 18 7.17 2.82 18.78
C ARG A 18 7.57 2.43 17.37
N VAL A 19 7.08 3.19 16.40
CA VAL A 19 7.49 3.07 15.00
C VAL A 19 8.34 4.28 14.65
N HIS A 20 9.51 4.04 14.05
CA HIS A 20 10.41 5.08 13.61
C HIS A 20 9.73 5.96 12.55
N ARG A 21 9.80 7.30 12.71
CA ARG A 21 9.12 8.27 11.83
C ARG A 21 9.40 8.10 10.33
N ALA A 22 10.57 7.56 9.99
CA ALA A 22 10.98 7.34 8.60
C ALA A 22 10.01 6.41 7.87
N ALA A 23 9.38 5.45 8.58
CA ALA A 23 8.38 4.55 8.00
C ALA A 23 7.23 5.28 7.30
N PHE A 24 6.94 6.52 7.68
CA PHE A 24 5.85 7.32 7.10
C PHE A 24 6.32 8.48 6.23
N THR A 25 7.61 8.82 6.24
CA THR A 25 8.12 10.07 5.66
C THR A 25 9.29 9.89 4.72
N ASP A 26 9.95 8.74 4.74
CA ASP A 26 11.12 8.47 3.93
C ASP A 26 10.73 8.04 2.50
N PRO A 27 11.14 8.78 1.46
CA PRO A 27 10.81 8.46 0.08
C PRO A 27 11.33 7.10 -0.39
N GLU A 28 12.51 6.65 0.08
CA GLU A 28 13.05 5.36 -0.38
C GLU A 28 12.29 4.18 0.25
N ILE A 29 11.80 4.34 1.48
CA ILE A 29 10.90 3.36 2.09
C ILE A 29 9.61 3.27 1.27
N PHE A 30 9.02 4.41 0.92
CA PHE A 30 7.82 4.45 0.08
C PHE A 30 8.05 3.80 -1.30
N ASP A 31 9.17 4.08 -1.98
CA ASP A 31 9.52 3.44 -3.25
C ASP A 31 9.61 1.91 -3.12
N ARG A 32 10.19 1.42 -2.02
CA ARG A 32 10.28 0.00 -1.74
C ARG A 32 8.92 -0.63 -1.44
N GLU A 33 8.07 0.05 -0.67
CA GLU A 33 6.70 -0.42 -0.41
C GLU A 33 5.92 -0.58 -1.72
N MET A 34 6.01 0.39 -2.64
CA MET A 34 5.40 0.29 -3.96
C MET A 34 5.87 -0.99 -4.67
N ALA A 35 7.20 -1.17 -4.81
CA ALA A 35 7.76 -2.29 -5.57
C ALA A 35 7.57 -3.67 -4.91
N GLN A 36 7.53 -3.74 -3.58
CA GLN A 36 7.54 -5.01 -2.85
C GLN A 36 6.16 -5.43 -2.33
N ILE A 37 5.27 -4.48 -2.09
CA ILE A 37 3.92 -4.72 -1.54
C ILE A 37 2.87 -4.43 -2.60
N PHE A 38 2.74 -3.18 -3.03
CA PHE A 38 1.61 -2.75 -3.86
C PHE A 38 1.65 -3.35 -5.28
N ASP A 39 2.84 -3.52 -5.86
CA ASP A 39 3.00 -4.11 -7.19
C ASP A 39 2.95 -5.65 -7.18
N ARG A 40 2.85 -6.28 -6.00
CA ARG A 40 2.97 -7.74 -5.83
C ARG A 40 1.81 -8.36 -5.06
N THR A 41 0.79 -7.57 -4.73
CA THR A 41 -0.38 -8.01 -3.95
C THR A 41 -1.68 -7.68 -4.67
N TRP A 42 -2.75 -8.38 -4.29
CA TRP A 42 -4.08 -8.07 -4.79
C TRP A 42 -4.59 -6.78 -4.14
N LEU A 43 -4.79 -5.75 -4.96
CA LEU A 43 -5.36 -4.48 -4.55
C LEU A 43 -6.84 -4.42 -4.92
N TYR A 44 -7.64 -3.94 -3.99
CA TYR A 44 -9.06 -3.71 -4.22
C TYR A 44 -9.25 -2.60 -5.27
N ILE A 45 -10.01 -2.89 -6.32
CA ILE A 45 -10.25 -1.95 -7.43
C ILE A 45 -11.68 -1.39 -7.46
N GLY A 46 -12.65 -2.13 -6.92
CA GLY A 46 -14.07 -1.77 -6.92
C GLY A 46 -14.98 -2.96 -6.67
N HIS A 47 -16.28 -2.69 -6.57
CA HIS A 47 -17.35 -3.67 -6.43
C HIS A 47 -18.06 -3.91 -7.77
N GLU A 48 -18.56 -5.13 -7.99
CA GLU A 48 -19.23 -5.52 -9.25
C GLU A 48 -20.42 -4.62 -9.60
N SER A 49 -21.17 -4.15 -8.60
CA SER A 49 -22.33 -3.25 -8.83
C SER A 49 -21.96 -1.89 -9.43
N GLN A 50 -20.68 -1.51 -9.43
CA GLN A 50 -20.21 -0.30 -10.10
C GLN A 50 -20.08 -0.48 -11.62
N LEU A 51 -20.11 -1.73 -12.10
CA LEU A 51 -19.99 -2.12 -13.50
C LEU A 51 -21.14 -3.07 -13.90
N PRO A 52 -22.42 -2.63 -13.78
CA PRO A 52 -23.56 -3.52 -13.98
C PRO A 52 -23.76 -3.96 -15.44
N ASN A 53 -23.33 -3.16 -16.42
CA ASN A 53 -23.57 -3.41 -17.84
C ASN A 53 -22.28 -3.68 -18.62
N HIS A 54 -22.40 -4.35 -19.76
CA HIS A 54 -21.29 -4.57 -20.68
C HIS A 54 -20.74 -3.23 -21.21
N GLY A 55 -19.42 -3.07 -21.16
CA GLY A 55 -18.75 -1.84 -21.59
C GLY A 55 -18.69 -0.73 -20.52
N ASP A 56 -19.30 -0.93 -19.34
CA ASP A 56 -19.02 -0.07 -18.19
C ASP A 56 -17.55 -0.23 -17.81
N TYR A 57 -16.91 0.88 -17.41
CA TYR A 57 -15.52 0.87 -16.96
C TYR A 57 -15.28 1.78 -15.75
N LEU A 58 -14.27 1.41 -14.94
CA LEU A 58 -13.71 2.23 -13.88
C LEU A 58 -12.30 2.65 -14.28
N ALA A 59 -12.05 3.95 -14.34
CA ALA A 59 -10.71 4.51 -14.46
C ALA A 59 -10.25 4.97 -13.06
N THR A 60 -9.23 4.32 -12.53
CA THR A 60 -8.72 4.64 -11.18
C THR A 60 -7.19 4.52 -11.14
N ARG A 61 -6.60 4.75 -9.98
CA ARG A 61 -5.16 4.59 -9.75
C ARG A 61 -4.93 3.60 -8.62
N LEU A 62 -4.12 2.58 -8.88
CA LEU A 62 -3.62 1.63 -7.87
C LEU A 62 -2.12 1.83 -7.70
N GLY A 63 -1.69 2.18 -6.49
CA GLY A 63 -0.31 2.62 -6.25
C GLY A 63 0.04 3.82 -7.14
N ARG A 64 1.01 3.62 -8.05
CA ARG A 64 1.42 4.62 -9.05
C ARG A 64 0.82 4.41 -10.43
N HIS A 65 0.06 3.34 -10.63
CA HIS A 65 -0.42 2.92 -11.94
C HIS A 65 -1.85 3.39 -12.19
N PRO A 66 -2.10 4.19 -13.24
CA PRO A 66 -3.45 4.37 -13.74
C PRO A 66 -3.93 3.05 -14.36
N VAL A 67 -5.15 2.64 -14.00
CA VAL A 67 -5.74 1.36 -14.41
C VAL A 67 -7.17 1.55 -14.89
N PHE A 68 -7.58 0.67 -15.80
CA PHE A 68 -8.97 0.52 -16.22
C PHE A 68 -9.46 -0.88 -15.84
N ALA A 69 -10.60 -0.95 -15.16
CA ALA A 69 -11.37 -2.18 -15.01
C ALA A 69 -12.63 -2.07 -15.88
N MET A 70 -12.96 -3.12 -16.63
CA MET A 70 -14.10 -3.14 -17.56
C MET A 70 -14.86 -4.46 -17.41
N ARG A 71 -16.18 -4.40 -17.60
CA ARG A 71 -17.07 -5.57 -17.67
C ARG A 71 -16.97 -6.29 -19.00
#